data_AF-A0A934FHW5-F1
#
_entry.id   AF-A0A934FHW5-F1
#
_cell.length_a   1.000
_cell.length_b   1.000
_cell.length_c   1.000
_cell.angle_alpha   90.00
_cell.angle_beta   90.00
_cell.angle_gamma   90.00
#
_symmetry.space_group_name_H-M   'P 1'
#
loop_
_entity.id
_entity.type
_entity.pdbx_description
1 polymer ?
#
loop_
_entity_poly.entity_id
_entity_poly.type
_entity_poly.pdbx_seq_one_letter_code
_entity_poly.pdbx_strand_id
1 'polypeptide(L)' 'MLTFAVQQFAGTHKRPPANLQELVSAKLISAVPAAPAGMRYEIDAKNRQVRLVK' A
#
# COMPACT_ATOMS: atom_id res chain seq x y z
N MET A 1 -1.07 9.28 2.52
CA MET A 1 -2.37 8.63 2.29
C MET A 1 -2.30 7.13 1.98
N LEU A 2 -1.16 6.55 1.60
CA LEU A 2 -1.07 5.10 1.30
C LEU A 2 -1.26 4.18 2.50
N THR A 3 -0.75 4.56 3.68
CA THR A 3 -0.94 3.81 4.94
C THR A 3 -2.42 3.62 5.28
N PHE A 4 -3.25 4.63 5.04
CA PHE A 4 -4.70 4.54 5.28
C PHE A 4 -5.35 3.49 4.38
N ALA A 5 -5.01 3.47 3.08
CA ALA A 5 -5.49 2.46 2.15
C ALA A 5 -5.08 1.03 2.55
N VAL A 6 -3.84 0.84 3.03
CA VAL A 6 -3.37 -0.46 3.56
C VAL A 6 -4.19 -0.89 4.77
N GLN A 7 -4.49 0.02 5.70
CA GLN A 7 -5.31 -0.29 6.88
C GLN A 7 -6.75 -0.64 6.49
N GLN A 8 -7.35 0.13 5.56
CA GLN A 8 -8.68 -0.14 5.03
C GLN A 8 -8.74 -1.53 4.37
N PHE A 9 -7.78 -1.83 3.48
CA PHE A 9 -7.68 -3.14 2.82
C PHE A 9 -7.55 -4.27 3.84
N ALA A 10 -6.70 -4.10 4.85
CA ALA A 10 -6.49 -5.08 5.90
C ALA A 10 -7.75 -5.31 6.74
N GLY A 11 -8.55 -4.27 6.99
CA GLY A 11 -9.85 -4.37 7.66
C GLY A 11 -10.88 -5.14 6.83
N THR A 12 -10.96 -4.88 5.52
CA THR A 12 -11.95 -5.50 4.63
C THR A 12 -11.59 -6.93 4.25
N HIS A 13 -10.34 -7.18 3.88
CA HIS A 13 -9.88 -8.48 3.37
C HIS A 13 -9.29 -9.39 4.47
N LYS A 14 -9.24 -8.93 5.73
CA LYS A 14 -8.59 -9.59 6.87
C LYS A 14 -7.12 -9.96 6.64
N ARG A 15 -6.47 -9.37 5.63
CA ARG A 15 -5.07 -9.57 5.27
C ARG A 15 -4.47 -8.26 4.76
N PRO A 16 -3.18 -7.99 4.97
CA PRO A 16 -2.53 -6.88 4.30
C PRO A 16 -2.48 -7.12 2.77
N PRO A 17 -2.48 -6.04 1.97
CA PRO A 17 -2.27 -6.11 0.54
C PRO A 17 -0.83 -6.54 0.25
N ALA A 18 -0.62 -7.34 -0.80
CA ALA A 18 0.71 -7.83 -1.17
C ALA A 18 1.54 -6.75 -1.89
N ASN A 19 0.89 -5.84 -2.59
CA ASN A 19 1.51 -4.76 -3.34
C ASN A 19 0.54 -3.56 -3.46
N LEU A 20 1.05 -2.41 -3.92
CA LEU A 20 0.22 -1.23 -4.10
C LEU A 20 -0.81 -1.39 -5.22
N GLN A 21 -0.58 -2.33 -6.15
CA GLN A 21 -1.53 -2.64 -7.21
C GLN A 21 -2.84 -3.20 -6.65
N GLU A 22 -2.79 -4.01 -5.59
CA GLU A 22 -4.00 -4.52 -4.93
C GLU A 22 -4.84 -3.38 -4.32
N LEU A 23 -4.20 -2.31 -3.84
CA LEU A 23 -4.92 -1.13 -3.37
C LEU A 23 -5.65 -0.41 -4.51
N VAL A 24 -5.05 -0.38 -5.70
CA VAL A 24 -5.70 0.16 -6.91
C VAL A 24 -6.86 -0.74 -7.33
N SER A 25 -6.65 -2.06 -7.38
CA SER A 25 -7.69 -3.03 -7.75
C SER A 25 -8.87 -3.00 -6.76
N ALA A 26 -8.61 -2.79 -5.48
CA ALA A 26 -9.63 -2.61 -4.45
C ALA A 26 -10.30 -1.21 -4.47
N LYS A 27 -9.95 -0.35 -5.44
CA LYS A 27 -10.43 1.03 -5.59
C LYS A 27 -10.19 1.89 -4.34
N LEU A 28 -9.18 1.55 -3.54
CA LEU A 28 -8.79 2.32 -2.35
C LEU A 28 -7.90 3.50 -2.70
N ILE A 29 -7.16 3.39 -3.80
CA ILE A 29 -6.39 4.48 -4.42
C ILE A 29 -6.63 4.45 -5.93
N SER A 30 -6.63 5.60 -6.59
CA SER A 30 -6.90 5.67 -8.04
C SER A 30 -5.74 5.15 -8.89
N ALA A 31 -4.50 5.31 -8.41
CA ALA A 31 -3.29 4.84 -9.07
C ALA A 31 -2.19 4.64 -8.03
N VAL A 32 -1.21 3.79 -8.36
CA VAL A 32 0.02 3.67 -7.58
C VAL A 32 0.85 4.94 -7.80
N PRO A 33 1.10 5.77 -6.77
CA PRO A 33 1.95 6.95 -6.94
C PRO A 33 3.38 6.49 -7.30
N ALA A 34 4.02 7.23 -8.19
CA ALA A 34 5.42 7.01 -8.50
C ALA A 34 6.26 7.29 -7.25
N ALA A 35 7.15 6.37 -6.91
CA ALA A 35 8.12 6.60 -5.84
C ALA A 35 9.19 7.61 -6.32
N PRO A 36 9.77 8.41 -5.42
CA PRO A 36 10.90 9.29 -5.74
C PRO A 36 12.07 8.51 -6.37
N ALA A 37 12.92 9.20 -7.14
CA ALA A 37 14.02 8.57 -7.86
C ALA A 37 14.95 7.79 -6.91
N GLY A 38 15.19 6.52 -7.23
CA GLY A 38 16.00 5.62 -6.40
C GLY A 38 15.29 5.14 -5.14
N MET A 39 13.95 5.23 -5.07
CA MET A 39 13.14 4.71 -3.98
C MET A 39 11.99 3.86 -4.53
N ARG A 40 11.44 3.02 -3.66
CA ARG A 40 10.27 2.18 -3.91
C ARG A 40 9.35 2.22 -2.70
N TYR A 41 8.05 2.09 -2.94
CA TYR A 41 7.10 1.87 -1.87
C TYR A 41 7.05 0.38 -1.55
N GLU A 42 7.31 0.03 -0.30
CA GLU A 42 7.20 -1.32 0.23
C GLU A 42 6.04 -1.37 1.23
N ILE A 43 5.26 -2.46 1.20
CA ILE A 43 4.18 -2.65 2.16
C ILE A 43 4.71 -3.46 3.33
N ASP A 44 4.74 -2.83 4.50
CA ASP A 44 5.02 -3.49 5.76
C ASP A 44 3.73 -4.14 6.27
N ALA A 45 3.60 -5.43 5.97
CA ALA A 45 2.49 -6.27 6.41
C ALA A 45 2.38 -6.38 7.94
N LYS A 46 3.50 -6.31 8.66
CA LYS A 46 3.55 -6.48 10.12
C LYS A 46 2.95 -5.27 10.83
N ASN A 47 3.25 -4.07 10.34
CA ASN A 47 2.74 -2.83 10.91
C ASN A 47 1.56 -2.23 10.12
N ARG A 48 1.11 -2.90 9.03
CA ARG A 48 0.03 -2.46 8.15
C ARG A 48 0.23 -1.03 7.64
N GLN A 49 1.41 -0.76 7.11
CA GLN A 49 1.80 0.56 6.63
C GLN A 49 2.64 0.49 5.35
N VAL A 50 2.70 1.60 4.62
CA VAL A 50 3.59 1.73 3.46
C VAL A 50 4.86 2.44 3.89
N ARG A 51 6.00 1.80 3.62
CA ARG A 51 7.33 2.35 3.84
C ARG A 51 7.94 2.75 2.51
N LEU A 52 8.82 3.75 2.56
CA LEU A 52 9.66 4.11 1.43
C LEU A 52 11.02 3.45 1.66
N VAL A 53 11.42 2.58 0.75
CA VAL A 53 12.72 1.88 0.77
C VAL A 53 13.56 2.37 -0.40
N LYS A 54 14.89 2.31 -0.28
CA LYS A 54 15.84 2.70 -1.33
C LYS A 54 16.18 1.49 -2.22
#